data_AF-A0AAN9K751-F1
#
_entry.id   AF-A0AAN9K751-F1
#
_cell.length_a   1.000
_cell.length_b   1.000
_cell.length_c   1.000
_cell.angle_alpha   90.00
_cell.angle_beta   90.00
_cell.angle_gamma   90.00
#
_symmetry.space_group_name_H-M   'P 1'
#
loop_
_entity.id
_entity.type
_entity.pdbx_description
1 polymer ?
#
loop_
_entity_poly.entity_id
_entity_poly.type
_entity_poly.pdbx_seq_one_letter_code
_entity_poly.pdbx_strand_id
1 'polypeptide(L)'
;MKQQEQQPQQQQAEEKKEITIERPLPPMPPSLPQLERIPSLDAEPKTLLQEELNLAREAALKIINTHSKEEALKIFLAGLVPVTSSKQEVGDAESDTEDE
;
A
#
# COMPACT_ATOMS: atom_id res chain seq x y z
N MET A 1 -15.32 6.23 74.55
CA MET A 1 -15.65 4.79 74.68
C MET A 1 -16.15 4.37 73.29
N LYS A 2 -15.25 3.97 72.39
CA LYS A 2 -14.92 2.59 71.97
C LYS A 2 -16.12 1.72 71.55
N GLN A 3 -15.94 1.12 70.36
CA GLN A 3 -16.58 -0.04 69.72
C GLN A 3 -17.82 0.33 68.86
N GLN A 4 -18.06 -0.22 67.66
CA GLN A 4 -17.84 -1.58 67.14
C GLN A 4 -18.10 -1.52 65.61
N GLU A 5 -17.18 -1.83 64.70
CA GLU A 5 -16.79 -3.15 64.16
C GLU A 5 -17.86 -3.89 63.30
N GLN A 6 -17.38 -4.43 62.18
CA GLN A 6 -17.91 -5.49 61.29
C GLN A 6 -18.82 -5.13 60.07
N GLN A 7 -18.19 -5.21 58.89
CA GLN A 7 -18.73 -5.83 57.65
C GLN A 7 -18.82 -7.37 57.86
N PRO A 8 -19.60 -8.20 57.11
CA PRO A 8 -19.56 -8.28 55.62
C PRO A 8 -20.82 -8.80 54.85
N GLN A 9 -20.70 -8.83 53.50
CA GLN A 9 -21.39 -9.69 52.50
C GLN A 9 -22.92 -9.50 52.31
N GLN A 10 -23.52 -9.51 51.11
CA GLN A 10 -23.33 -10.43 49.97
C GLN A 10 -24.05 -9.86 48.73
N GLN A 11 -23.39 -9.96 47.56
CA GLN A 11 -23.90 -10.31 46.21
C GLN A 11 -25.35 -9.92 45.85
N GLN A 12 -25.60 -9.24 44.73
CA GLN A 12 -25.59 -9.90 43.42
C GLN A 12 -25.22 -8.93 42.29
N ALA A 13 -24.39 -9.45 41.39
CA ALA A 13 -24.13 -8.90 40.08
C ALA A 13 -25.36 -9.07 39.19
N GLU A 14 -25.98 -7.97 38.78
CA GLU A 14 -26.79 -7.97 37.56
C GLU A 14 -25.94 -7.39 36.44
N GLU A 15 -25.41 -8.33 35.66
CA GLU A 15 -24.77 -8.16 34.37
C GLU A 15 -25.65 -7.24 33.49
N LYS A 16 -25.25 -5.98 33.37
CA LYS A 16 -25.78 -5.09 32.35
C LYS A 16 -25.34 -5.66 31.01
N LYS A 17 -26.24 -6.40 30.35
CA LYS A 17 -26.12 -6.69 28.92
C LYS A 17 -26.28 -5.38 28.18
N GLU A 18 -25.16 -4.72 27.96
CA GLU A 18 -24.99 -3.66 26.99
C GLU A 18 -25.32 -4.26 25.62
N ILE A 19 -26.55 -3.99 25.16
CA ILE A 19 -26.96 -4.24 23.79
C ILE A 19 -26.20 -3.21 22.97
N THR A 20 -24.95 -3.54 22.64
CA THR A 20 -24.22 -2.90 21.56
C THR A 20 -25.05 -3.18 20.31
N ILE A 21 -25.86 -2.20 19.90
CA ILE A 21 -26.53 -2.21 18.61
C ILE A 21 -25.39 -2.13 17.60
N GLU A 22 -24.91 -3.30 17.15
CA GLU A 22 -24.14 -3.41 15.92
C GLU A 22 -24.99 -2.81 14.81
N ARG A 23 -24.69 -1.57 14.45
CA ARG A 23 -25.17 -0.99 13.21
C ARG A 23 -24.59 -1.90 12.11
N PRO A 24 -25.43 -2.59 11.30
CA PRO A 24 -24.92 -3.48 10.28
C PRO A 24 -24.04 -2.67 9.33
N LEU A 25 -22.79 -3.08 9.18
CA LEU A 25 -21.94 -2.54 8.13
C LEU A 25 -22.67 -2.80 6.80
N PRO A 26 -22.74 -1.80 5.89
CA PRO A 26 -23.29 -2.05 4.57
C PRO A 26 -22.52 -3.21 3.93
N PRO A 27 -23.20 -4.09 3.16
CA PRO A 27 -22.52 -5.18 2.48
C PRO A 27 -21.37 -4.59 1.67
N MET A 28 -20.16 -5.08 1.94
CA MET A 28 -18.96 -4.70 1.21
C MET A 28 -19.29 -4.81 -0.29
N PRO A 29 -18.98 -3.78 -1.11
CA PRO A 29 -19.18 -3.91 -2.54
C PRO A 29 -18.46 -5.17 -3.02
N PRO A 30 -19.03 -5.93 -3.98
CA PRO A 30 -18.35 -7.09 -4.53
C PRO A 30 -16.94 -6.63 -4.94
N SER A 31 -15.92 -7.34 -4.44
CA SER A 31 -14.55 -7.10 -4.86
C SER A 31 -14.53 -7.06 -6.37
N LEU A 32 -14.11 -5.92 -6.95
CA LEU A 32 -13.90 -5.84 -8.38
C LEU A 32 -13.03 -7.04 -8.79
N PRO A 33 -13.35 -7.73 -9.89
CA PRO A 33 -12.51 -8.82 -10.36
C PRO A 33 -11.08 -8.28 -10.41
N GLN A 34 -10.18 -8.92 -9.67
CA GLN A 34 -8.78 -8.52 -9.72
C GLN A 34 -8.36 -8.65 -11.18
N LEU A 35 -7.88 -7.54 -11.76
CA LEU A 35 -7.34 -7.54 -13.11
C LEU A 35 -6.11 -8.43 -13.09
N GLU A 36 -6.28 -9.69 -13.48
CA GLU A 36 -5.17 -10.60 -13.65
C GLU A 36 -4.29 -10.08 -14.78
N ARG A 37 -2.99 -9.94 -14.52
CA ARG A 37 -2.04 -9.65 -15.59
C ARG A 37 -2.06 -10.84 -16.54
N ILE A 38 -2.65 -10.65 -17.71
CA ILE A 38 -2.59 -11.60 -18.80
C ILE A 38 -1.16 -11.53 -19.36
N PRO A 39 -0.41 -12.65 -19.44
CA PRO A 39 0.94 -12.64 -20.02
C PRO A 39 0.82 -12.53 -21.54
N SER A 40 0.45 -11.35 -22.04
CA SER A 40 0.12 -11.14 -23.45
C SER A 40 1.05 -10.12 -24.10
N LEU A 41 2.36 -10.35 -23.99
CA LEU A 41 3.38 -9.48 -24.60
C LEU A 41 3.23 -9.37 -26.13
N ASP A 42 2.62 -10.36 -26.78
CA ASP A 42 2.39 -10.35 -28.24
C ASP A 42 0.98 -9.96 -28.66
N ALA A 43 -0.03 -9.99 -27.77
CA ALA A 43 -1.37 -9.49 -28.11
C ALA A 43 -1.64 -8.07 -27.61
N GLU A 44 -0.76 -7.51 -26.78
CA GLU A 44 -0.82 -6.11 -26.37
C GLU A 44 -0.42 -5.18 -27.54
N PRO A 45 -1.15 -4.06 -27.74
CA PRO A 45 -0.76 -3.06 -28.72
C PRO A 45 0.59 -2.45 -28.32
N LYS A 46 1.60 -2.65 -29.17
CA LYS A 46 2.95 -2.09 -28.95
C LYS A 46 2.95 -0.62 -29.33
N THR A 47 3.36 0.24 -28.40
CA THR A 47 3.48 1.70 -28.64
C THR A 47 4.52 2.03 -29.70
N LEU A 48 5.56 1.19 -29.83
CA LEU A 48 6.69 1.37 -30.75
C LEU A 48 6.91 0.08 -31.55
N LEU A 49 7.35 0.25 -32.80
CA LEU A 49 7.87 -0.84 -33.63
C LEU A 49 9.23 -1.32 -33.12
N GLN A 50 9.65 -2.52 -33.53
CA GLN A 50 10.93 -3.11 -33.08
C GLN A 50 12.14 -2.23 -33.43
N GLU A 51 12.13 -1.61 -34.61
CA GLU A 51 13.20 -0.70 -35.04
C GLU A 51 13.27 0.54 -34.16
N GLU A 52 12.12 1.11 -33.79
CA GLU A 52 12.03 2.27 -32.90
C GLU A 52 12.50 1.93 -31.49
N LEU A 53 12.19 0.73 -30.99
CA LEU A 53 12.74 0.22 -29.72
C LEU A 53 14.26 0.11 -29.76
N ASN A 54 14.81 -0.41 -30.85
CA ASN A 54 16.26 -0.51 -31.01
C ASN A 54 16.90 0.89 -31.05
N LEU A 55 16.31 1.83 -31.80
CA LEU A 55 16.78 3.21 -31.87
C LEU A 55 16.74 3.90 -30.49
N ALA A 56 15.64 3.73 -29.75
CA ALA A 56 15.51 4.27 -28.40
C ALA A 56 16.56 3.67 -27.45
N ARG A 57 16.84 2.36 -27.56
CA ARG A 57 17.87 1.68 -26.78
C ARG A 57 19.27 2.22 -27.08
N GLU A 58 19.62 2.36 -28.36
CA GLU A 58 20.93 2.90 -28.76
C GLU A 58 21.09 4.35 -28.29
N ALA A 59 20.05 5.17 -28.41
CA ALA A 59 20.05 6.53 -27.90
C ALA A 59 20.25 6.56 -26.37
N ALA A 60 19.54 5.72 -25.62
CA ALA A 60 19.69 5.63 -24.17
C ALA A 60 21.10 5.20 -23.76
N LEU A 61 21.67 4.19 -24.43
CA LEU A 61 23.04 3.72 -24.20
C LEU A 61 24.06 4.82 -24.47
N LYS A 62 23.87 5.59 -25.55
CA LYS A 62 24.72 6.74 -25.84
C LYS A 62 24.72 7.74 -24.68
N ILE A 63 23.54 8.08 -24.14
CA ILE A 63 23.45 9.03 -23.02
C ILE A 63 24.17 8.50 -21.79
N ILE A 64 23.95 7.23 -21.43
CA ILE A 64 24.58 6.59 -20.26
C ILE A 64 26.11 6.60 -20.39
N ASN A 65 26.64 6.37 -21.59
CA ASN A 65 28.08 6.28 -21.81
C ASN A 65 28.77 7.63 -21.94
N THR A 66 28.06 8.69 -22.36
CA THR A 66 28.69 9.99 -22.63
C THR A 66 28.42 11.06 -21.58
N HIS A 67 27.41 10.90 -20.72
CA HIS A 67 27.04 11.90 -19.72
C HIS A 67 27.33 11.40 -18.30
N SER A 68 27.45 12.35 -17.36
CA SER A 68 27.43 11.98 -15.95
C SER A 68 26.06 11.43 -15.56
N LYS A 69 26.00 10.73 -14.43
CA LYS A 69 24.75 10.18 -13.89
C LYS A 69 23.71 11.28 -13.68
N GLU A 70 24.11 12.42 -13.13
CA GLU A 70 23.21 13.54 -12.82
C GLU A 70 22.63 14.17 -14.10
N GLU A 71 23.44 14.31 -15.14
CA GLU A 71 22.98 14.82 -16.44
C GLU A 71 22.06 13.83 -17.15
N ALA A 72 22.43 12.55 -17.14
CA ALA A 72 21.58 11.50 -17.71
C ALA A 72 20.21 11.46 -17.04
N LEU A 73 20.15 11.56 -15.70
CA LEU A 73 18.89 11.64 -14.95
C LEU A 73 18.05 12.85 -15.36
N LYS A 74 18.66 14.03 -15.51
CA LYS A 74 17.93 15.23 -15.98
C LYS A 74 17.30 15.00 -17.35
N ILE A 75 18.01 14.33 -18.26
CA ILE A 75 17.50 14.04 -19.60
C ILE A 75 16.35 13.02 -19.55
N PHE A 76 16.53 11.90 -18.84
CA PHE A 76 15.51 10.85 -18.77
C PHE A 76 14.25 11.28 -18.02
N LEU A 77 14.37 12.21 -17.08
CA LEU A 77 13.24 12.72 -16.29
C LEU A 77 12.63 14.00 -16.88
N ALA A 78 13.21 14.55 -17.94
CA ALA A 78 12.69 15.77 -18.56
C ALA A 78 11.26 15.54 -19.07
N GLY A 79 10.32 16.36 -18.59
CA GLY A 79 8.91 16.30 -18.99
C GLY A 79 8.07 15.23 -18.28
N LEU A 80 8.65 14.45 -17.36
CA LEU A 80 7.88 13.56 -16.50
C LEU A 80 7.27 14.34 -15.33
N VAL A 81 5.98 14.08 -15.06
CA VAL A 81 5.28 14.60 -13.88
C VAL A 81 5.20 13.47 -12.85
N PRO A 82 5.76 13.63 -11.64
CA PRO A 82 5.62 12.64 -10.58
C PRO A 82 4.15 12.43 -10.24
N VAL A 83 3.70 11.18 -10.22
CA VAL A 83 2.39 10.84 -9.65
C VAL A 83 2.55 10.77 -8.15
N THR A 84 1.99 11.74 -7.42
CA THR A 84 1.90 11.66 -5.96
C THR A 84 0.87 10.59 -5.62
N SER A 85 1.31 9.38 -5.30
CA SER A 85 0.43 8.42 -4.64
C SER A 85 0.08 8.99 -3.26
N SER A 86 -1.21 9.23 -3.02
CA SER A 86 -1.71 9.55 -1.68
C SER A 86 -1.52 8.31 -0.81
N LYS A 87 -0.34 8.17 -0.21
CA LYS A 87 -0.05 7.19 0.83
C LYS A 87 -0.99 7.50 1.99
N GLN A 88 -2.06 6.72 2.14
CA GLN A 88 -2.72 6.65 3.44
C GLN A 88 -1.68 6.09 4.41
N GLU A 89 -1.26 6.94 5.34
CA GLU A 89 -0.45 6.57 6.48
C GLU A 89 -1.31 5.65 7.37
N VAL A 90 -1.30 4.35 7.09
CA VAL A 90 -1.64 3.34 8.09
C VAL A 90 -0.33 3.05 8.79
N GLY A 91 -0.26 3.43 10.06
CA GLY A 91 0.93 3.39 10.88
C GLY A 91 1.56 2.00 10.97
N ASP A 92 2.88 2.06 11.11
CA ASP A 92 3.81 1.10 11.71
C ASP A 92 3.50 -0.41 11.62
N ALA A 93 4.27 -1.07 10.75
CA ALA A 93 4.72 -2.44 10.99
C ALA A 93 6.11 -2.57 10.37
N GLU A 94 7.12 -2.17 11.13
CA GLU A 94 8.43 -2.79 11.07
C GLU A 94 8.26 -4.31 11.13
N SER A 95 8.53 -5.00 10.02
CA SER A 95 8.73 -6.45 10.03
C SER A 95 10.17 -6.68 9.60
N ASP A 96 11.05 -6.60 10.58
CA ASP A 96 12.41 -7.12 10.50
C ASP A 96 12.33 -8.64 10.34
N THR A 97 12.79 -9.16 9.22
CA THR A 97 13.06 -10.59 9.06
C THR A 97 14.51 -10.75 8.63
N GLU A 98 15.38 -10.86 9.62
CA GLU A 98 16.67 -11.50 9.52
C GLU A 98 16.43 -12.99 9.19
N ASP A 99 16.83 -13.42 7.98
CA ASP A 99 16.88 -14.84 7.60
C ASP A 99 18.37 -15.21 7.49
N GLU A 100 18.82 -16.16 8.32
CA GLU A 100 20.20 -16.68 8.40
C GLU A 100 20.63 -17.54 7.20
#